data_AF-A0A9P7CY65-F1
#
_entry.id   AF-A0A9P7CY65-F1
#
_cell.length_a   1.000
_cell.length_b   1.000
_cell.length_c   1.000
_cell.angle_alpha   90.00
_cell.angle_beta   90.00
_cell.angle_gamma   90.00
#
_symmetry.space_group_name_H-M   'P 1'
#
loop_
_entity.id
_entity.type
_entity.pdbx_description
1 polymer ?
#
loop_
_entity_poly.entity_id
_entity_poly.type
_entity_poly.pdbx_seq_one_letter_code
_entity_poly.pdbx_strand_id
1 'polypeptide(L)'
;MSQLSWWTWDEVDAVGHWEGNTRRETYAAKIPKSAVCALAGFYVGEQYNVPWATTHAPTELQMQIFPFVEDALANLRQTPNPNYGTINFLELLQLLRPYFWRAIAAIHQSFPDSALLKRLKILQGSSSTKAFLQQWPKERQALEATAQSDLAISGLFSEAATQSAFVSLTNSQRQLESTINAVLSHCNQLLRRTEPLSPSKYHRGAPSRFSFMAVPNTSCNLSQCTSFSTDLPHQTASHEGPCTPRATSATVDSRNFPPELVDEYATSGTHTGLAQQTVTEVCRASEDTPARHLQPSMSPTTIVHDGCSFHVLPLSPAMSLDFHSGRDLTIPSAEAFCDPITASAPQFAQFMARNCSWSSIFEMVKQPHLLWACWHPLNLGEYHSVKQLWVAWHEGTIIGGVGQTPPLQLIEQEWGGTKNHSTHSDLAATQ
;
A
#
# COMPACT_ATOMS: atom_id res chain seq x y z
N MET A 1 -19.40 11.21 -2.16
CA MET A 1 -18.59 10.30 -1.32
C MET A 1 -19.49 9.16 -0.89
N SER A 2 -19.40 8.04 -1.58
CA SER A 2 -20.14 6.81 -1.32
C SER A 2 -19.61 6.16 -0.04
N GLN A 3 -20.52 5.66 0.81
CA GLN A 3 -20.18 4.86 1.99
C GLN A 3 -19.36 3.64 1.54
N LEU A 4 -18.15 3.48 2.09
CA LEU A 4 -17.42 2.21 2.03
C LEU A 4 -18.23 1.20 2.88
N SER A 5 -19.08 0.42 2.23
CA SER A 5 -19.86 -0.64 2.88
C SER A 5 -18.94 -1.78 3.30
N TRP A 6 -19.04 -2.20 4.56
CA TRP A 6 -18.23 -3.27 5.15
C TRP A 6 -18.89 -4.62 4.88
N TRP A 7 -18.47 -5.32 3.82
CA TRP A 7 -18.92 -6.69 3.53
C TRP A 7 -17.91 -7.71 4.05
N THR A 8 -18.39 -8.84 4.56
CA THR A 8 -17.56 -10.00 4.89
C THR A 8 -17.20 -10.80 3.63
N TRP A 9 -16.14 -11.61 3.68
CA TRP A 9 -15.70 -12.40 2.51
C TRP A 9 -16.78 -13.38 2.04
N ASP A 10 -17.47 -13.99 2.99
CA ASP A 10 -18.55 -14.94 2.71
C ASP A 10 -19.72 -14.25 2.01
N GLU A 11 -20.03 -12.99 2.33
CA GLU A 11 -21.08 -12.25 1.65
C GLU A 11 -20.67 -11.82 0.25
N VAL A 12 -19.42 -11.38 0.03
CA VAL A 12 -18.93 -11.04 -1.32
C VAL A 12 -18.94 -12.28 -2.23
N ASP A 13 -18.59 -13.45 -1.70
CA ASP A 13 -18.53 -14.70 -2.47
C ASP A 13 -19.89 -15.37 -2.64
N ALA A 14 -20.73 -15.33 -1.61
CA ALA A 14 -22.07 -15.93 -1.66
C ALA A 14 -23.05 -15.13 -2.52
N VAL A 15 -22.92 -13.79 -2.59
CA VAL A 15 -23.89 -12.94 -3.29
C VAL A 15 -23.61 -12.83 -4.78
N GLY A 16 -22.36 -12.99 -5.21
CA GLY A 16 -21.95 -12.54 -6.54
C GLY A 16 -22.20 -13.48 -7.71
N HIS A 17 -22.59 -14.75 -7.50
CA HIS A 17 -22.69 -15.77 -8.58
C HIS A 17 -21.57 -15.61 -9.65
N TRP A 18 -20.34 -15.42 -9.18
CA TRP A 18 -19.24 -14.94 -10.02
C TRP A 18 -18.91 -15.96 -11.11
N GLU A 19 -19.05 -15.58 -12.37
CA GLU A 19 -18.56 -16.39 -13.48
C GLU A 19 -17.06 -16.15 -13.70
N GLY A 20 -16.27 -17.23 -13.74
CA GLY A 20 -14.84 -17.20 -14.07
C GLY A 20 -14.00 -16.25 -13.19
N ASN A 21 -13.25 -15.35 -13.83
CA ASN A 21 -12.33 -14.41 -13.18
C ASN A 21 -12.95 -13.06 -12.81
N THR A 22 -14.25 -12.87 -13.04
CA THR A 22 -14.97 -11.58 -12.86
C THR A 22 -14.72 -10.94 -11.48
N ARG A 23 -14.65 -11.75 -10.42
CA ARG A 23 -14.32 -11.27 -9.08
C ARG A 23 -12.92 -10.65 -9.00
N ARG A 24 -11.91 -11.35 -9.52
CA ARG A 24 -10.51 -10.88 -9.52
C ARG A 24 -10.32 -9.68 -10.43
N GLU A 25 -11.15 -9.53 -11.44
CA GLU A 25 -11.17 -8.36 -12.32
C GLU A 25 -11.77 -7.14 -11.62
N THR A 26 -12.83 -7.34 -10.83
CA THR A 26 -13.58 -6.26 -10.18
C THR A 26 -12.97 -5.80 -8.84
N TYR A 27 -12.42 -6.71 -8.05
CA TYR A 27 -11.93 -6.43 -6.69
C TYR A 27 -10.42 -6.65 -6.55
N ALA A 28 -9.76 -5.78 -5.79
CA ALA A 28 -8.44 -6.00 -5.21
C ALA A 28 -8.64 -6.33 -3.72
N ALA A 29 -8.47 -7.60 -3.36
CA ALA A 29 -8.91 -8.12 -2.07
C ALA A 29 -10.41 -7.84 -1.83
N LYS A 30 -10.76 -7.04 -0.81
CA LYS A 30 -12.14 -6.68 -0.46
C LYS A 30 -12.59 -5.32 -0.98
N ILE A 31 -11.72 -4.61 -1.71
CA ILE A 31 -11.99 -3.23 -2.14
C ILE A 31 -12.19 -3.25 -3.65
N PRO A 32 -13.28 -2.67 -4.19
CA PRO A 32 -13.43 -2.51 -5.63
C PRO A 32 -12.19 -1.84 -6.22
N LYS A 33 -11.65 -2.37 -7.33
CA LYS A 33 -10.43 -1.80 -7.93
C LYS A 33 -10.62 -0.34 -8.31
N SER A 34 -11.80 0.04 -8.79
CA SER A 34 -12.15 1.44 -9.08
C SER A 34 -12.03 2.34 -7.85
N ALA A 35 -12.43 1.84 -6.67
CA ALA A 35 -12.27 2.57 -5.41
C ALA A 35 -10.80 2.66 -4.99
N VAL A 36 -10.02 1.58 -5.16
CA VAL A 36 -8.56 1.61 -4.91
C VAL A 36 -7.88 2.64 -5.82
N CYS A 37 -8.21 2.67 -7.11
CA CYS A 37 -7.66 3.65 -8.06
C CYS A 37 -8.05 5.08 -7.68
N ALA A 38 -9.33 5.32 -7.36
CA ALA A 38 -9.80 6.65 -6.95
C ALA A 38 -9.13 7.13 -5.67
N LEU A 39 -8.94 6.25 -4.67
CA LEU A 39 -8.23 6.56 -3.44
C LEU A 39 -6.74 6.84 -3.67
N ALA A 40 -6.14 6.22 -4.68
CA ALA A 40 -4.78 6.49 -5.12
C ALA A 40 -4.67 7.75 -6.02
N GLY A 41 -5.77 8.48 -6.25
CA GLY A 41 -5.79 9.73 -7.01
C GLY A 41 -5.99 9.57 -8.51
N PHE A 42 -6.28 8.37 -9.02
CA PHE A 42 -6.56 8.13 -10.43
C PHE A 42 -8.04 8.37 -10.77
N TYR A 43 -8.33 8.82 -11.99
CA TYR A 43 -9.70 8.94 -12.46
C TYR A 43 -10.33 7.57 -12.73
N VAL A 44 -11.63 7.46 -12.45
CA VAL A 44 -12.39 6.23 -12.71
C VAL A 44 -12.52 6.05 -14.23
N GLY A 45 -12.01 4.93 -14.75
CA GLY A 45 -12.07 4.58 -16.17
C GLY A 45 -10.77 4.81 -16.94
N GLU A 46 -9.75 5.43 -16.35
CA GLU A 46 -8.43 5.51 -16.96
C GLU A 46 -7.65 4.20 -16.81
N GLN A 47 -6.89 3.84 -17.85
CA GLN A 47 -5.90 2.77 -17.73
C GLN A 47 -4.79 3.25 -16.79
N TYR A 48 -4.65 2.57 -15.65
CA TYR A 48 -3.57 2.86 -14.72
C TYR A 48 -2.27 2.29 -15.29
N ASN A 49 -1.33 3.18 -15.62
CA ASN A 49 0.06 2.80 -15.86
C ASN A 49 0.93 3.70 -15.01
N VAL A 50 1.81 3.09 -14.22
CA VAL A 50 2.74 3.81 -13.33
C VAL A 50 4.16 3.39 -13.73
N PRO A 51 4.71 3.93 -14.85
CA PRO A 51 5.95 3.44 -15.43
C PRO A 51 7.13 3.45 -14.45
N TRP A 52 7.22 4.48 -13.61
CA TRP A 52 8.24 4.58 -12.57
C TRP A 52 8.17 3.44 -11.55
N ALA A 53 6.99 2.89 -11.29
CA ALA A 53 6.79 1.77 -10.37
C ALA A 53 7.10 0.41 -11.04
N THR A 54 7.31 0.38 -12.36
CA THR A 54 7.57 -0.87 -13.12
C THR A 54 9.05 -1.10 -13.43
N THR A 55 9.90 -0.07 -13.31
CA THR A 55 11.36 -0.21 -13.47
C THR A 55 11.93 -1.32 -12.57
N HIS A 56 12.86 -2.12 -13.07
CA HIS A 56 13.42 -3.23 -12.32
C HIS A 56 14.51 -2.74 -11.35
N ALA A 57 14.39 -3.05 -10.05
CA ALA A 57 15.46 -2.80 -9.09
C ALA A 57 16.37 -4.05 -9.01
N PRO A 58 17.70 -3.94 -9.17
CA PRO A 58 18.61 -5.08 -9.05
C PRO A 58 18.44 -5.84 -7.72
N THR A 59 18.44 -7.17 -7.76
CA THR A 59 18.24 -8.04 -6.58
C THR A 59 19.29 -7.76 -5.50
N GLU A 60 20.53 -7.49 -5.90
CA GLU A 60 21.63 -7.20 -4.98
C GLU A 60 21.38 -5.92 -4.17
N LEU A 61 20.69 -4.94 -4.76
CA LEU A 61 20.26 -3.74 -4.05
C LEU A 61 19.06 -4.02 -3.14
N GLN A 62 18.08 -4.78 -3.64
CA GLN A 62 16.92 -5.16 -2.84
C GLN A 62 17.32 -5.87 -1.55
N MET A 63 18.29 -6.79 -1.62
CA MET A 63 18.80 -7.57 -0.48
C MET A 63 19.53 -6.74 0.59
N GLN A 64 19.93 -5.49 0.30
CA GLN A 64 20.50 -4.58 1.31
C GLN A 64 19.45 -4.07 2.31
N ILE A 65 18.17 -4.19 1.97
CA ILE A 65 17.06 -3.69 2.78
C ILE A 65 16.40 -4.89 3.43
N PHE A 66 16.39 -4.93 4.77
CA PHE A 66 15.90 -6.07 5.55
C PHE A 66 16.60 -7.40 5.18
N PRO A 67 17.94 -7.50 5.23
CA PRO A 67 18.68 -8.69 4.78
C PRO A 67 18.28 -9.98 5.51
N PHE A 68 17.83 -9.89 6.77
CA PHE A 68 17.44 -11.03 7.61
C PHE A 68 16.18 -11.76 7.12
N VAL A 69 15.39 -11.16 6.20
CA VAL A 69 14.07 -11.68 5.83
C VAL A 69 14.15 -13.05 5.16
N GLU A 70 15.21 -13.33 4.39
CA GLU A 70 15.33 -14.60 3.66
C GLU A 70 15.54 -15.77 4.60
N ASP A 71 16.49 -15.64 5.51
CA ASP A 71 16.77 -16.66 6.52
C ASP A 71 15.57 -16.82 7.45
N ALA A 72 14.92 -15.71 7.85
CA ALA A 72 13.73 -15.77 8.68
C ALA A 72 12.57 -16.50 8.00
N LEU A 73 12.31 -16.24 6.71
CA LEU A 73 11.28 -16.94 5.93
C LEU A 73 11.62 -18.41 5.74
N ALA A 74 12.87 -18.73 5.40
CA ALA A 74 13.33 -20.10 5.24
C ALA A 74 13.15 -20.91 6.53
N ASN A 75 13.55 -20.34 7.68
CA ASN A 75 13.40 -20.97 8.99
C ASN A 75 11.93 -21.14 9.37
N LEU A 76 11.09 -20.11 9.20
CA LEU A 76 9.66 -20.17 9.53
C LEU A 76 8.92 -21.22 8.70
N ARG A 77 9.21 -21.31 7.39
CA ARG A 77 8.57 -22.29 6.51
C ARG A 77 8.95 -23.75 6.84
N GLN A 78 10.06 -23.97 7.53
CA GLN A 78 10.47 -25.30 8.00
C GLN A 78 9.82 -25.70 9.33
N THR A 79 9.18 -24.77 10.05
CA THR A 79 8.48 -25.11 11.30
C THR A 79 7.21 -25.93 11.02
N PRO A 80 6.86 -26.90 11.87
CA PRO A 80 5.70 -27.78 11.63
C PRO A 80 4.35 -27.03 11.65
N ASN A 81 4.29 -25.90 12.37
CA ASN A 81 3.12 -25.02 12.45
C ASN A 81 3.55 -23.58 12.19
N PRO A 82 3.77 -23.19 10.91
CA PRO A 82 4.25 -21.86 10.58
C PRO A 82 3.22 -20.80 10.97
N ASN A 83 3.68 -19.71 11.60
CA ASN A 83 2.85 -18.54 11.80
C ASN A 83 2.71 -17.79 10.47
N TYR A 84 1.60 -18.03 9.76
CA TYR A 84 1.31 -17.39 8.47
C TYR A 84 1.21 -15.86 8.55
N GLY A 85 0.82 -15.30 9.69
CA GLY A 85 0.83 -13.84 9.89
C GLY A 85 2.25 -13.27 9.79
N THR A 86 3.20 -13.92 10.44
CA THR A 86 4.62 -13.56 10.36
C THR A 86 5.18 -13.76 8.95
N ILE A 87 4.85 -14.87 8.29
CA ILE A 87 5.28 -15.13 6.91
C ILE A 87 4.77 -14.03 5.97
N ASN A 88 3.47 -13.71 6.01
CA ASN A 88 2.87 -12.67 5.18
C ASN A 88 3.51 -11.30 5.42
N PHE A 89 3.84 -10.97 6.67
CA PHE A 89 4.53 -9.72 7.00
C PHE A 89 5.95 -9.69 6.41
N LEU A 90 6.71 -10.78 6.52
CA LEU A 90 8.05 -10.88 5.94
C LEU A 90 8.01 -10.81 4.40
N GLU A 91 7.05 -11.46 3.76
CA GLU A 91 6.82 -11.36 2.32
C GLU A 91 6.44 -9.93 1.90
N LEU A 92 5.64 -9.22 2.70
CA LEU A 92 5.37 -7.79 2.49
C LEU A 92 6.66 -6.96 2.54
N LEU A 93 7.57 -7.22 3.48
CA LEU A 93 8.86 -6.54 3.52
C LEU A 93 9.66 -6.78 2.23
N GLN A 94 9.65 -8.00 1.68
CA GLN A 94 10.29 -8.28 0.39
C GLN A 94 9.65 -7.47 -0.75
N LEU A 95 8.32 -7.41 -0.81
CA LEU A 95 7.56 -6.66 -1.81
C LEU A 95 7.83 -5.14 -1.74
N LEU A 96 8.15 -4.60 -0.56
CA LEU A 96 8.45 -3.18 -0.37
C LEU A 96 9.87 -2.79 -0.81
N ARG A 97 10.83 -3.72 -0.88
CA ARG A 97 12.21 -3.44 -1.30
C ARG A 97 12.33 -2.77 -2.67
N PRO A 98 11.73 -3.30 -3.76
CA PRO A 98 11.82 -2.64 -5.06
C PRO A 98 11.12 -1.29 -5.05
N TYR A 99 10.03 -1.14 -4.30
CA TYR A 99 9.33 0.14 -4.15
C TYR A 99 10.23 1.21 -3.51
N PHE A 100 10.94 0.86 -2.43
CA PHE A 100 11.90 1.76 -1.80
C PHE A 100 12.94 2.27 -2.80
N TRP A 101 13.57 1.37 -3.57
CA TRP A 101 14.61 1.76 -4.52
C TRP A 101 14.08 2.68 -5.63
N ARG A 102 12.89 2.39 -6.15
CA ARG A 102 12.21 3.23 -7.15
C ARG A 102 11.89 4.61 -6.59
N ALA A 103 11.38 4.68 -5.37
CA ALA A 103 11.06 5.95 -4.71
C ALA A 103 12.33 6.78 -4.45
N ILE A 104 13.41 6.16 -3.97
CA ILE A 104 14.71 6.84 -3.80
C ILE A 104 15.27 7.34 -5.13
N ALA A 105 15.15 6.56 -6.21
CA ALA A 105 15.59 6.99 -7.54
C ALA A 105 14.80 8.20 -8.04
N ALA A 106 13.47 8.22 -7.84
CA ALA A 106 12.64 9.37 -8.17
C ALA A 106 13.01 10.63 -7.35
N ILE A 107 13.25 10.45 -6.05
CA ILE A 107 13.71 11.54 -5.16
C ILE A 107 15.10 12.03 -5.60
N HIS A 108 16.03 11.14 -5.92
CA HIS A 108 17.36 11.50 -6.40
C HIS A 108 17.31 12.27 -7.72
N GLN A 109 16.45 11.87 -8.66
CA GLN A 109 16.27 12.59 -9.92
C GLN A 109 15.73 14.02 -9.70
N SER A 110 14.79 14.18 -8.77
CA SER A 110 14.11 15.46 -8.55
C SER A 110 14.86 16.38 -7.57
N PHE A 111 15.55 15.80 -6.60
CA PHE A 111 16.19 16.48 -5.47
C PHE A 111 17.55 15.83 -5.14
N PRO A 112 18.56 15.94 -6.02
CA PRO A 112 19.84 15.26 -5.86
C PRO A 112 20.57 15.65 -4.56
N ASP A 113 20.36 16.87 -4.07
CA ASP A 113 20.99 17.40 -2.85
C ASP A 113 20.22 17.12 -1.55
N SER A 114 19.12 16.37 -1.62
CA SER A 114 18.25 16.08 -0.48
C SER A 114 19.03 15.51 0.71
N ALA A 115 18.77 16.07 1.90
CA ALA A 115 19.37 15.60 3.15
C ALA A 115 19.05 14.12 3.43
N LEU A 116 17.90 13.62 2.97
CA LEU A 116 17.53 12.22 3.06
C LEU A 116 18.56 11.32 2.36
N LEU A 117 18.97 11.69 1.14
CA LEU A 117 19.94 10.92 0.34
C LEU A 117 21.32 10.92 1.01
N LYS A 118 21.69 12.04 1.64
CA LYS A 118 22.95 12.16 2.41
C LYS A 118 22.91 11.36 3.71
N ARG A 119 21.75 11.16 4.34
CA ARG A 119 21.62 10.43 5.61
C ARG A 119 21.59 8.91 5.45
N LEU A 120 21.04 8.42 4.34
CA LEU A 120 20.90 6.98 4.11
C LEU A 120 22.25 6.34 3.74
N LYS A 121 22.88 5.66 4.71
CA LYS A 121 24.18 4.98 4.52
C LYS A 121 24.17 3.98 3.37
N ILE A 122 23.05 3.28 3.16
CA ILE A 122 22.86 2.30 2.07
C ILE A 122 23.04 2.92 0.67
N LEU A 123 22.94 4.24 0.54
CA LEU A 123 23.13 4.94 -0.74
C LEU A 123 24.59 5.34 -0.99
N GLN A 124 25.42 5.40 0.05
CA GLN A 124 26.77 5.96 -0.03
C GLN A 124 27.82 4.96 -0.52
N GLY A 125 27.62 3.67 -0.27
CA GLY A 125 28.72 2.68 -0.34
C GLY A 125 28.86 1.88 -1.66
N SER A 126 27.79 1.73 -2.46
CA SER A 126 27.81 0.77 -3.57
C SER A 126 27.87 1.44 -4.95
N SER A 127 28.80 0.97 -5.79
CA SER A 127 28.85 1.32 -7.22
C SER A 127 27.55 0.93 -7.94
N SER A 128 26.94 -0.19 -7.55
CA SER A 128 25.65 -0.65 -8.08
C SER A 128 24.52 0.33 -7.74
N THR A 129 24.52 0.93 -6.54
CA THR A 129 23.52 1.95 -6.17
C THR A 129 23.65 3.18 -7.07
N LYS A 130 24.88 3.68 -7.27
CA LYS A 130 25.12 4.83 -8.15
C LYS A 130 24.72 4.53 -9.60
N ALA A 131 25.08 3.35 -10.10
CA ALA A 131 24.72 2.91 -11.45
C ALA A 131 23.20 2.84 -11.62
N PHE A 132 22.48 2.25 -10.65
CA PHE A 132 21.02 2.19 -10.67
C PHE A 132 20.39 3.60 -10.67
N LEU A 133 20.80 4.49 -9.76
CA LEU A 133 20.27 5.86 -9.67
C LEU A 133 20.53 6.68 -10.94
N GLN A 134 21.63 6.44 -11.65
CA GLN A 134 21.95 7.10 -12.91
C GLN A 134 21.19 6.51 -14.12
N GLN A 135 20.95 5.21 -14.12
CA GLN A 135 20.29 4.50 -15.22
C GLN A 135 18.75 4.57 -15.14
N TRP A 136 18.21 4.60 -13.93
CA TRP A 136 16.77 4.57 -13.67
C TRP A 136 15.95 5.63 -14.43
N PRO A 137 16.37 6.91 -14.54
CA PRO A 137 15.62 7.90 -15.31
C PRO A 137 15.46 7.52 -16.79
N LYS A 138 16.49 6.89 -17.39
CA LYS A 138 16.46 6.45 -18.79
C LYS A 138 15.51 5.29 -18.99
N GLU A 139 15.55 4.30 -18.08
CA GLU A 139 14.64 3.16 -18.12
C GLU A 139 13.18 3.59 -17.92
N ARG A 140 12.91 4.49 -16.96
CA ARG A 140 11.60 5.08 -16.76
C ARG A 140 11.09 5.79 -18.02
N GLN A 141 11.93 6.61 -18.66
CA GLN A 141 11.55 7.32 -19.89
C GLN A 141 11.24 6.35 -21.04
N ALA A 142 12.00 5.26 -21.17
CA ALA A 142 11.70 4.23 -22.17
C ALA A 142 10.34 3.55 -21.91
N LEU A 143 10.04 3.23 -20.64
CA LEU A 143 8.75 2.66 -20.25
C LEU A 143 7.59 3.64 -20.46
N GLU A 144 7.80 4.92 -20.18
CA GLU A 144 6.82 5.98 -20.47
C GLU A 144 6.55 6.13 -21.96
N ALA A 145 7.59 6.08 -22.80
CA ALA A 145 7.43 6.15 -24.24
C ALA A 145 6.64 4.96 -24.78
N THR A 146 6.91 3.75 -24.29
CA THR A 146 6.13 2.55 -24.64
C THR A 146 4.68 2.67 -24.18
N ALA A 147 4.45 3.09 -22.93
CA ALA A 147 3.11 3.29 -22.38
C ALA A 147 2.30 4.33 -23.18
N GLN A 148 2.94 5.44 -23.59
CA GLN A 148 2.31 6.46 -24.42
C GLN A 148 1.96 5.92 -25.81
N SER A 149 2.83 5.09 -26.39
CA SER A 149 2.54 4.41 -27.66
C SER A 149 1.33 3.48 -27.53
N ASP A 150 1.26 2.68 -26.46
CA ASP A 150 0.15 1.76 -26.22
C ASP A 150 -1.18 2.49 -25.98
N LEU A 151 -1.14 3.62 -25.28
CA LEU A 151 -2.30 4.49 -25.10
C LEU A 151 -2.74 5.14 -26.42
N ALA A 152 -1.79 5.55 -27.27
CA ALA A 152 -2.10 6.09 -28.59
C ALA A 152 -2.77 5.03 -29.48
N ILE A 153 -2.26 3.79 -29.47
CA ILE A 153 -2.87 2.66 -30.18
C ILE A 153 -4.27 2.38 -29.62
N SER A 154 -4.42 2.29 -28.30
CA SER A 154 -5.72 2.03 -27.65
C SER A 154 -6.73 3.15 -27.93
N GLY A 155 -6.28 4.40 -28.00
CA GLY A 155 -7.10 5.55 -28.38
C GLY A 155 -7.60 5.50 -29.82
N LEU A 156 -6.76 5.01 -30.75
CA LEU A 156 -7.17 4.75 -32.15
C LEU A 156 -8.21 3.62 -32.24
N PHE A 157 -8.13 2.64 -31.35
CA PHE A 157 -9.11 1.56 -31.22
C PHE A 157 -10.29 1.91 -30.28
N SER A 158 -10.42 3.17 -29.84
CA SER A 158 -11.47 3.53 -28.89
C SER A 158 -12.85 3.20 -29.45
N GLU A 159 -13.66 2.60 -28.59
CA GLU A 159 -15.00 2.12 -28.88
C GLU A 159 -15.88 3.19 -29.55
N ALA A 160 -15.62 4.48 -29.33
CA ALA A 160 -16.31 5.60 -29.97
C ALA A 160 -16.13 5.64 -31.50
N ALA A 161 -14.92 5.37 -32.02
CA ALA A 161 -14.69 5.32 -33.47
C ALA A 161 -15.41 4.13 -34.09
N THR A 162 -15.36 2.97 -33.42
CA THR A 162 -16.04 1.74 -33.85
C THR A 162 -17.57 1.88 -33.73
N GLN A 163 -18.09 2.45 -32.65
CA GLN A 163 -19.50 2.75 -32.43
C GLN A 163 -20.00 3.79 -33.44
N SER A 164 -19.22 4.83 -33.76
CA SER A 164 -19.56 5.79 -34.80
C SER A 164 -19.63 5.12 -36.17
N ALA A 165 -18.72 4.20 -36.48
CA ALA A 165 -18.77 3.41 -37.71
C ALA A 165 -20.02 2.52 -37.77
N PHE A 166 -20.38 1.85 -36.67
CA PHE A 166 -21.60 1.05 -36.56
C PHE A 166 -22.88 1.88 -36.70
N VAL A 167 -22.94 3.05 -36.07
CA VAL A 167 -24.08 3.98 -36.20
C VAL A 167 -24.19 4.49 -37.64
N SER A 168 -23.07 4.81 -38.28
CA SER A 168 -23.03 5.21 -39.69
C SER A 168 -23.54 4.10 -40.61
N LEU A 169 -23.10 2.85 -40.40
CA LEU A 169 -23.55 1.69 -41.17
C LEU A 169 -25.06 1.45 -40.98
N THR A 170 -25.54 1.54 -39.74
CA THR A 170 -26.97 1.39 -39.41
C THR A 170 -27.82 2.46 -40.09
N ASN A 171 -27.35 3.71 -40.12
CA ASN A 171 -28.03 4.80 -40.82
C ASN A 171 -28.04 4.59 -42.34
N SER A 172 -26.92 4.15 -42.92
CA SER A 172 -26.85 3.80 -44.35
C SER A 172 -27.81 2.67 -44.72
N GLN A 173 -27.94 1.65 -43.86
CA GLN A 173 -28.89 0.56 -44.07
C GLN A 173 -30.35 1.08 -44.09
N ARG A 174 -30.73 1.90 -43.10
CA ARG A 174 -32.08 2.51 -43.08
C ARG A 174 -32.36 3.36 -44.32
N GLN A 175 -31.37 4.07 -44.84
CA GLN A 175 -31.50 4.85 -46.06
C GLN A 175 -31.67 3.96 -47.30
N LEU A 176 -30.97 2.82 -47.36
CA LEU A 176 -31.16 1.86 -48.44
C LEU A 176 -32.59 1.28 -48.41
N GLU A 177 -33.08 0.89 -47.23
CA GLU A 177 -34.43 0.37 -47.05
C GLU A 177 -35.50 1.39 -47.46
N SER A 178 -35.34 2.67 -47.10
CA SER A 178 -36.27 3.72 -47.51
C SER A 178 -36.27 3.92 -49.03
N THR A 179 -35.09 3.84 -49.66
CA THR A 179 -34.94 3.94 -51.12
C THR A 179 -35.61 2.77 -51.82
N ILE A 180 -35.42 1.54 -51.33
CA ILE A 180 -36.08 0.33 -51.87
C ILE A 180 -37.59 0.45 -51.76
N ASN A 181 -38.11 0.88 -50.61
CA ASN A 181 -39.55 1.07 -50.40
C ASN A 181 -40.14 2.15 -51.32
N ALA A 182 -39.40 3.24 -51.56
CA ALA A 182 -39.81 4.28 -52.52
C ALA A 182 -39.88 3.74 -53.96
N VAL A 183 -38.88 2.95 -54.38
CA VAL A 183 -38.87 2.29 -55.69
C VAL A 183 -40.02 1.30 -55.83
N LEU A 184 -40.26 0.46 -54.83
CA LEU A 184 -41.38 -0.49 -54.83
C LEU A 184 -42.73 0.22 -54.91
N SER A 185 -42.91 1.34 -54.19
CA SER A 185 -44.09 2.20 -54.31
C SER A 185 -44.26 2.71 -55.74
N HIS A 186 -43.18 3.19 -56.37
CA HIS A 186 -43.21 3.65 -57.75
C HIS A 186 -43.58 2.52 -58.73
N CYS A 187 -42.98 1.35 -58.58
CA CYS A 187 -43.31 0.17 -59.39
C CYS A 187 -44.78 -0.24 -59.23
N ASN A 188 -45.31 -0.22 -58.01
CA ASN A 188 -46.73 -0.50 -57.75
C ASN A 188 -47.65 0.55 -58.38
N GLN A 189 -47.26 1.82 -58.39
CA GLN A 189 -47.99 2.87 -59.10
C GLN A 189 -47.98 2.65 -60.61
N LEU A 190 -46.83 2.29 -61.19
CA LEU A 190 -46.73 1.94 -62.61
C LEU A 190 -47.60 0.72 -62.94
N LEU A 191 -47.53 -0.33 -62.13
CA LEU A 191 -48.33 -1.54 -62.30
C LEU A 191 -49.84 -1.24 -62.29
N ARG A 192 -50.31 -0.40 -61.35
CA ARG A 192 -51.71 0.06 -61.31
C ARG A 192 -52.11 0.88 -62.54
N ARG A 193 -51.19 1.70 -63.07
CA ARG A 193 -51.43 2.50 -64.27
C ARG A 193 -51.42 1.68 -65.56
N THR A 194 -50.68 0.57 -65.60
CA THR A 194 -50.60 -0.32 -66.76
C THR A 194 -51.61 -1.47 -66.71
N GLU A 195 -52.23 -1.74 -65.57
CA GLU A 195 -53.29 -2.75 -65.42
C GLU A 195 -54.46 -2.60 -66.43
N PRO A 196 -54.95 -1.39 -66.77
CA PRO A 196 -56.02 -1.22 -67.77
C PRO A 196 -55.56 -1.50 -69.21
N LEU A 197 -54.26 -1.44 -69.47
CA LEU A 197 -53.66 -1.71 -70.78
C LEU A 197 -53.41 -3.21 -71.01
N SER A 198 -53.68 -4.05 -70.00
CA SER A 198 -53.48 -5.49 -70.09
C SER A 198 -54.53 -6.12 -71.03
N PRO A 199 -54.14 -6.71 -72.17
CA PRO A 199 -55.07 -7.19 -73.21
C PRO A 199 -56.04 -8.30 -72.75
N SER A 200 -55.85 -8.86 -71.55
CA SER A 200 -56.62 -9.97 -71.00
C SER A 200 -57.97 -9.59 -70.41
N LYS A 201 -58.30 -8.30 -70.26
CA LYS A 201 -59.61 -7.87 -69.71
C LYS A 201 -60.70 -7.61 -70.75
N TYR A 202 -60.40 -7.72 -72.04
CA TYR A 202 -61.35 -7.47 -73.14
C TYR A 202 -62.05 -8.72 -73.70
N HIS A 203 -62.37 -9.73 -72.90
CA HIS A 203 -63.28 -10.80 -73.32
C HIS A 203 -64.25 -11.18 -72.19
N ARG A 204 -65.32 -10.40 -72.03
CA ARG A 204 -66.54 -10.87 -71.34
C ARG A 204 -67.77 -10.27 -72.01
N GLY A 205 -68.30 -11.02 -72.98
CA GLY A 205 -69.53 -10.69 -73.69
C GLY A 205 -70.09 -11.90 -74.43
N ALA A 206 -70.35 -13.01 -73.73
CA ALA A 206 -71.28 -14.05 -74.18
C ALA A 206 -71.76 -14.89 -72.99
N PRO A 207 -73.08 -15.08 -72.79
CA PRO A 207 -73.60 -16.00 -71.80
C PRO A 207 -73.63 -17.41 -72.40
N SER A 208 -72.61 -18.22 -72.13
CA SER A 208 -72.65 -19.65 -72.41
C SER A 208 -72.70 -20.42 -71.10
N ARG A 209 -73.86 -21.01 -70.84
CA ARG A 209 -74.05 -22.09 -69.88
C ARG A 209 -73.26 -23.30 -70.37
N PHE A 210 -72.13 -23.60 -69.76
CA PHE A 210 -71.63 -24.96 -69.67
C PHE A 210 -70.95 -25.17 -68.32
N SER A 211 -71.62 -25.95 -67.47
CA SER A 211 -70.95 -26.73 -66.43
C SER A 211 -69.94 -27.65 -67.09
N PHE A 212 -68.70 -27.71 -66.58
CA PHE A 212 -68.04 -28.98 -66.31
C PHE A 212 -66.82 -28.80 -65.39
N MET A 213 -66.84 -29.60 -64.33
CA MET A 213 -65.80 -30.16 -63.46
C MET A 213 -64.62 -29.35 -62.93
N ALA A 214 -64.55 -29.43 -61.60
CA ALA A 214 -63.46 -29.07 -60.72
C ALA A 214 -62.14 -29.78 -61.08
N VAL A 215 -61.05 -29.02 -60.99
CA VAL A 215 -59.66 -29.50 -60.93
C VAL A 215 -59.03 -28.87 -59.67
N PRO A 216 -58.17 -29.57 -58.91
CA PRO A 216 -57.86 -29.21 -57.54
C PRO A 216 -56.90 -28.03 -57.42
N ASN A 217 -57.14 -27.22 -56.38
CA ASN A 217 -56.22 -26.23 -55.83
C ASN A 217 -54.85 -26.84 -55.53
N THR A 218 -53.81 -26.36 -56.20
CA THR A 218 -52.42 -26.48 -55.73
C THR A 218 -52.06 -25.19 -55.02
N SER A 219 -52.04 -25.26 -53.70
CA SER A 219 -51.60 -24.22 -52.78
C SER A 219 -50.08 -24.07 -52.86
N CYS A 220 -49.57 -23.03 -53.50
CA CYS A 220 -48.19 -22.61 -53.30
C CYS A 220 -48.10 -21.83 -51.98
N ASN A 221 -47.83 -22.55 -50.89
CA ASN A 221 -47.25 -21.99 -49.68
C ASN A 221 -45.79 -21.62 -50.00
N LEU A 222 -45.46 -20.33 -49.99
CA LEU A 222 -44.09 -19.86 -49.91
C LEU A 222 -43.91 -19.16 -48.55
N SER A 223 -43.62 -19.99 -47.55
CA SER A 223 -43.22 -19.56 -46.21
C SER A 223 -41.83 -20.12 -45.93
N GLN A 224 -40.93 -19.23 -45.49
CA GLN A 224 -39.69 -19.48 -44.75
C GLN A 224 -38.50 -20.09 -45.53
N CYS A 225 -37.43 -19.32 -45.69
CA CYS A 225 -36.23 -19.43 -44.82
C CYS A 225 -35.12 -18.50 -45.31
N THR A 226 -34.83 -17.47 -44.52
CA THR A 226 -33.56 -16.77 -44.49
C THR A 226 -32.62 -17.49 -43.52
N SER A 227 -31.53 -18.03 -44.03
CA SER A 227 -30.29 -18.23 -43.27
C SER A 227 -29.13 -18.35 -44.25
N PHE A 228 -28.46 -17.21 -44.47
CA PHE A 228 -27.13 -17.19 -45.08
C PHE A 228 -26.12 -17.62 -44.03
N SER A 229 -25.45 -18.75 -44.29
CA SER A 229 -24.20 -19.13 -43.64
C SER A 229 -23.12 -18.13 -43.98
N THR A 230 -22.61 -17.43 -42.97
CA THR A 230 -21.27 -16.84 -43.01
C THR A 230 -20.28 -17.87 -42.49
N ASP A 231 -19.52 -18.46 -43.42
CA ASP A 231 -18.25 -19.10 -43.14
C ASP A 231 -17.22 -18.03 -42.77
N LEU A 232 -16.60 -18.15 -41.59
CA LEU A 232 -15.31 -17.54 -41.27
C LEU A 232 -14.47 -18.53 -40.46
N PRO A 233 -13.14 -18.54 -40.61
CA PRO A 233 -12.32 -19.72 -40.41
C PRO A 233 -11.84 -19.92 -38.98
N HIS A 234 -11.58 -21.20 -38.67
CA HIS A 234 -10.74 -21.69 -37.59
C HIS A 234 -9.40 -20.93 -37.48
N GLN A 235 -9.10 -20.43 -36.28
CA GLN A 235 -7.72 -20.30 -35.78
C GLN A 235 -7.62 -20.84 -34.34
N THR A 236 -6.96 -21.99 -34.25
CA THR A 236 -5.97 -22.41 -33.25
C THR A 236 -6.11 -21.89 -31.81
N ALA A 237 -6.68 -22.72 -30.95
CA ALA A 237 -6.45 -22.67 -29.50
C ALA A 237 -5.14 -23.40 -29.16
N SER A 238 -4.24 -22.67 -28.50
CA SER A 238 -2.99 -23.18 -27.93
C SER A 238 -3.26 -23.86 -26.60
N HIS A 239 -2.61 -25.00 -26.40
CA HIS A 239 -2.56 -25.84 -25.20
C HIS A 239 -2.43 -25.06 -23.87
N GLU A 240 -3.41 -25.22 -22.99
CA GLU A 240 -3.23 -25.04 -21.53
C GLU A 240 -2.99 -26.42 -20.89
N GLY A 241 -1.92 -26.52 -20.10
CA GLY A 241 -1.59 -27.71 -19.30
C GLY A 241 -2.42 -27.75 -17.99
N PRO A 242 -2.69 -28.94 -17.44
CA PRO A 242 -3.56 -29.06 -16.27
C PRO A 242 -2.81 -28.76 -14.96
N CYS A 243 -3.22 -27.70 -14.26
CA CYS A 243 -3.00 -27.56 -12.82
C CYS A 243 -4.14 -28.24 -12.06
N THR A 244 -3.83 -29.31 -11.33
CA THR A 244 -4.71 -29.93 -10.34
C THR A 244 -4.79 -29.09 -9.06
N PRO A 245 -5.98 -28.78 -8.53
CA PRO A 245 -6.14 -28.37 -7.14
C PRO A 245 -6.56 -29.57 -6.28
N ARG A 246 -5.75 -29.90 -5.26
CA ARG A 246 -6.18 -30.78 -4.16
C ARG A 246 -6.77 -29.92 -3.06
N ALA A 247 -8.09 -29.88 -3.00
CA ALA A 247 -8.83 -29.39 -1.85
C ALA A 247 -8.84 -30.47 -0.76
N THR A 248 -8.39 -30.12 0.44
CA THR A 248 -8.76 -30.83 1.67
C THR A 248 -9.36 -29.80 2.59
N SER A 249 -10.70 -29.80 2.63
CA SER A 249 -11.49 -29.07 3.61
C SER A 249 -11.31 -29.76 4.97
N ALA A 250 -10.66 -29.07 5.90
CA ALA A 250 -10.74 -29.41 7.32
C ALA A 250 -11.59 -28.35 8.00
N THR A 251 -12.80 -28.74 8.36
CA THR A 251 -13.73 -28.01 9.23
C THR A 251 -13.06 -27.86 10.59
N VAL A 252 -12.70 -26.63 10.99
CA VAL A 252 -12.24 -26.36 12.37
C VAL A 252 -13.38 -25.68 13.12
N ASP A 253 -13.90 -26.46 14.07
CA ASP A 253 -14.91 -26.11 15.04
C ASP A 253 -14.40 -24.99 15.96
N SER A 254 -15.04 -23.82 15.91
CA SER A 254 -14.76 -22.70 16.82
C SER A 254 -15.58 -22.87 18.08
N ARG A 255 -15.02 -23.59 19.07
CA ARG A 255 -15.39 -23.50 20.49
C ARG A 255 -14.39 -24.32 21.31
N ASN A 256 -13.48 -23.62 22.00
CA ASN A 256 -12.95 -23.89 23.34
C ASN A 256 -11.57 -23.23 23.50
N PHE A 257 -11.55 -22.10 24.21
CA PHE A 257 -10.34 -21.62 24.88
C PHE A 257 -10.19 -22.37 26.21
N PRO A 258 -9.04 -22.98 26.52
CA PRO A 258 -8.64 -23.22 27.90
C PRO A 258 -7.72 -22.09 28.40
N PRO A 259 -7.78 -21.74 29.69
CA PRO A 259 -6.84 -20.80 30.31
C PRO A 259 -5.55 -21.51 30.75
N GLU A 260 -4.50 -20.70 30.91
CA GLU A 260 -3.29 -20.93 31.72
C GLU A 260 -2.48 -22.21 31.48
N LEU A 261 -1.23 -22.01 31.02
CA LEU A 261 -0.08 -22.77 31.49
C LEU A 261 1.13 -21.85 31.51
N VAL A 262 1.49 -21.47 32.74
CA VAL A 262 2.73 -20.83 33.12
C VAL A 262 3.70 -21.97 33.46
N ASP A 263 4.71 -22.20 32.63
CA ASP A 263 5.91 -22.95 33.00
C ASP A 263 7.08 -21.95 32.93
N GLU A 264 7.66 -21.55 34.05
CA GLU A 264 8.61 -22.32 34.87
C GLU A 264 9.95 -22.50 34.15
N TYR A 265 10.78 -21.45 34.18
CA TYR A 265 12.23 -21.60 34.02
C TYR A 265 12.88 -21.53 35.40
N ALA A 266 13.22 -22.71 35.91
CA ALA A 266 14.15 -22.91 37.00
C ALA A 266 15.52 -22.32 36.61
N THR A 267 15.98 -21.34 37.37
CA THR A 267 17.40 -20.99 37.44
C THR A 267 17.85 -21.18 38.88
N SER A 268 18.63 -22.22 39.11
CA SER A 268 19.31 -22.52 40.36
C SER A 268 20.24 -21.36 40.73
N GLY A 269 19.93 -20.70 41.84
CA GLY A 269 20.76 -19.66 42.46
C GLY A 269 20.71 -19.81 43.97
N THR A 270 21.80 -20.29 44.55
CA THR A 270 22.01 -20.59 45.97
C THR A 270 21.83 -19.33 46.82
N HIS A 271 20.77 -19.27 47.64
CA HIS A 271 20.62 -18.25 48.68
C HIS A 271 20.79 -18.85 50.07
N THR A 272 21.93 -18.50 50.67
CA THR A 272 22.19 -18.59 52.11
C THR A 272 21.26 -17.63 52.84
N GLY A 273 20.59 -18.13 53.89
CA GLY A 273 19.54 -17.40 54.58
C GLY A 273 20.03 -16.23 55.43
N LEU A 274 19.09 -15.33 55.74
CA LEU A 274 19.07 -14.53 56.96
C LEU A 274 17.62 -14.21 57.32
N ALA A 275 17.30 -14.48 58.58
CA ALA A 275 15.97 -14.45 59.16
C ALA A 275 15.38 -13.04 59.24
N GLN A 276 14.08 -12.92 58.93
CA GLN A 276 13.26 -11.77 59.28
C GLN A 276 13.05 -11.72 60.80
N GLN A 277 13.59 -10.70 61.45
CA GLN A 277 13.13 -10.26 62.76
C GLN A 277 12.15 -9.10 62.57
N THR A 278 10.89 -9.38 62.88
CA THR A 278 9.85 -8.38 63.12
C THR A 278 10.13 -7.70 64.46
N VAL A 279 10.55 -6.43 64.42
CA VAL A 279 10.51 -5.54 65.59
C VAL A 279 9.46 -4.48 65.32
N THR A 280 8.35 -4.62 66.02
CA THR A 280 7.31 -3.60 66.14
C THR A 280 7.75 -2.63 67.23
N GLU A 281 8.19 -1.43 66.87
CA GLU A 281 8.43 -0.36 67.84
C GLU A 281 7.61 0.88 67.49
N VAL A 282 6.66 1.18 68.38
CA VAL A 282 5.79 2.34 68.37
C VAL A 282 6.52 3.46 69.10
N CYS A 283 6.93 4.50 68.39
CA CYS A 283 7.33 5.77 69.00
C CYS A 283 6.45 6.90 68.49
N ARG A 284 5.66 7.47 69.41
CA ARG A 284 5.02 8.78 69.29
C ARG A 284 6.05 9.88 69.58
N ALA A 285 5.82 11.00 68.90
CA ALA A 285 6.06 12.40 69.28
C ALA A 285 7.10 13.14 68.43
N SER A 286 6.61 14.07 67.61
CA SER A 286 6.81 15.53 67.76
C SER A 286 6.54 16.21 66.43
N GLU A 287 5.62 17.17 66.45
CA GLU A 287 5.38 18.11 65.36
C GLU A 287 6.58 19.04 65.24
N ASP A 288 7.48 18.71 64.31
CA ASP A 288 8.54 19.62 63.86
C ASP A 288 8.27 20.01 62.39
N THR A 289 8.33 21.32 62.17
CA THR A 289 8.18 22.06 60.91
C THR A 289 8.77 21.30 59.71
N PRO A 290 8.03 21.10 58.60
CA PRO A 290 8.52 20.33 57.47
C PRO A 290 9.64 21.12 56.76
N ALA A 291 10.89 20.78 57.07
CA ALA A 291 12.03 21.13 56.25
C ALA A 291 11.78 20.56 54.86
N ARG A 292 11.51 21.42 53.87
CA ARG A 292 11.39 21.04 52.46
C ARG A 292 12.67 20.32 52.06
N HIS A 293 12.62 18.99 52.02
CA HIS A 293 13.70 18.16 51.55
C HIS A 293 13.90 18.52 50.07
N LEU A 294 14.89 19.37 49.79
CA LEU A 294 15.28 19.74 48.43
C LEU A 294 15.71 18.44 47.75
N GLN A 295 14.88 17.94 46.82
CA GLN A 295 15.26 16.78 46.04
C GLN A 295 16.50 17.12 45.21
N PRO A 296 17.49 16.23 45.13
CA PRO A 296 18.70 16.48 44.36
C PRO A 296 18.33 16.68 42.89
N SER A 297 18.79 17.80 42.32
CA SER A 297 18.71 18.05 40.89
C SER A 297 19.60 17.03 40.18
N MET A 298 19.08 16.38 39.14
CA MET A 298 19.87 15.50 38.29
C MET A 298 20.52 16.35 37.19
N SER A 299 21.81 16.12 36.96
CA SER A 299 22.55 16.80 35.91
C SER A 299 22.98 15.77 34.85
N PRO A 300 22.76 16.05 33.56
CA PRO A 300 23.23 15.16 32.50
C PRO A 300 24.76 15.09 32.50
N THR A 301 25.30 13.89 32.30
CA THR A 301 26.73 13.65 32.08
C THR A 301 26.99 13.41 30.60
N THR A 302 28.20 13.72 30.14
CA THR A 302 28.60 13.45 28.74
C THR A 302 29.49 12.21 28.70
N ILE A 303 29.10 11.22 27.90
CA ILE A 303 29.82 9.96 27.72
C ILE A 303 30.27 9.87 26.27
N VAL A 304 31.52 9.46 26.04
CA VAL A 304 32.01 9.15 24.70
C VAL A 304 31.99 7.64 24.51
N HIS A 305 31.21 7.15 23.54
CA HIS A 305 31.07 5.74 23.20
C HIS A 305 31.15 5.56 21.69
N ASP A 306 32.01 4.65 21.21
CA ASP A 306 32.27 4.41 19.78
C ASP A 306 32.59 5.68 18.97
N GLY A 307 33.29 6.64 19.58
CA GLY A 307 33.63 7.92 18.93
C GLY A 307 32.48 8.92 18.83
N CYS A 308 31.30 8.58 19.35
CA CYS A 308 30.14 9.47 19.45
C CYS A 308 30.01 10.00 20.88
N SER A 309 29.59 11.27 21.02
CA SER A 309 29.32 11.90 22.31
C SER A 309 27.82 11.82 22.61
N PHE A 310 27.47 11.28 23.77
CA PHE A 310 26.10 11.14 24.26
C PHE A 310 25.91 11.92 25.55
N HIS A 311 24.75 12.55 25.70
CA HIS A 311 24.36 13.16 26.98
C HIS A 311 23.40 12.22 27.69
N VAL A 312 23.74 11.83 28.92
CA VAL A 312 23.04 10.80 29.67
C VAL A 312 22.51 11.41 30.96
N LEU A 313 21.21 11.25 31.17
CA LEU A 313 20.52 11.65 32.39
C LEU A 313 20.40 10.43 33.31
N PRO A 314 21.23 10.34 34.37
CA PRO A 314 21.22 9.18 35.25
C PRO A 314 19.92 9.15 36.06
N LEU A 315 19.21 8.01 36.05
CA LEU A 315 17.97 7.87 36.81
C LEU A 315 18.18 7.34 38.22
N SER A 316 19.33 6.72 38.48
CA SER A 316 19.69 6.19 39.80
C SER A 316 20.68 7.11 40.51
N PRO A 317 20.45 7.44 41.80
CA PRO A 317 21.41 8.19 42.59
C PRO A 317 22.67 7.34 42.87
N ALA A 318 23.69 7.55 42.05
CA ALA A 318 25.11 7.29 42.29
C ALA A 318 25.46 6.01 43.09
N MET A 319 25.43 4.86 42.44
CA MET A 319 26.35 3.77 42.82
C MET A 319 27.42 3.66 41.73
N SER A 320 28.50 4.44 41.92
CA SER A 320 29.69 4.58 41.05
C SER A 320 29.43 5.21 39.66
N LEU A 321 30.26 6.19 39.30
CA LEU A 321 30.25 6.88 38.00
C LEU A 321 30.61 5.95 36.82
N ASP A 322 31.12 4.76 37.09
CA ASP A 322 31.69 3.88 36.07
C ASP A 322 30.66 2.89 35.50
N PHE A 323 29.46 2.80 36.08
CA PHE A 323 28.40 1.91 35.60
C PHE A 323 27.11 2.67 35.31
N HIS A 324 26.98 3.12 34.06
CA HIS A 324 25.72 3.60 33.53
C HIS A 324 24.75 2.43 33.38
N SER A 325 23.56 2.58 33.95
CA SER A 325 22.55 1.56 33.85
C SER A 325 21.91 1.64 32.46
N GLY A 326 21.51 0.51 31.88
CA GLY A 326 20.71 0.52 30.64
C GLY A 326 19.34 1.21 30.78
N ARG A 327 19.04 1.78 31.95
CA ARG A 327 17.83 2.57 32.26
C ARG A 327 18.10 4.07 32.27
N ASP A 328 19.36 4.51 32.25
CA ASP A 328 19.66 5.95 32.18
C ASP A 328 19.18 6.50 30.83
N LEU A 329 18.70 7.75 30.81
CA LEU A 329 18.07 8.29 29.62
C LEU A 329 19.11 9.01 28.76
N THR A 330 19.25 8.60 27.51
CA THR A 330 20.06 9.34 26.54
C THR A 330 19.25 10.52 26.04
N ILE A 331 19.70 11.75 26.29
CA ILE A 331 19.03 12.99 25.92
C ILE A 331 19.82 13.76 24.84
N PRO A 332 19.17 14.63 24.04
CA PRO A 332 19.86 15.46 23.05
C PRO A 332 20.80 16.48 23.72
N SER A 333 21.57 17.21 22.90
CA SER A 333 22.41 18.31 23.38
C SER A 333 21.61 19.40 24.10
N ALA A 334 22.28 20.17 24.96
CA ALA A 334 21.69 21.29 25.69
C ALA A 334 21.01 22.33 24.76
N GLU A 335 21.46 22.42 23.50
CA GLU A 335 20.86 23.28 22.47
C GLU A 335 19.40 22.92 22.19
N ALA A 336 19.03 21.64 22.29
CA ALA A 336 17.65 21.20 22.05
C ALA A 336 16.63 21.75 23.07
N PHE A 337 17.10 22.15 24.25
CA PHE A 337 16.28 22.68 25.34
C PHE A 337 16.25 24.21 25.40
N CYS A 338 17.08 24.88 24.59
CA CYS A 338 17.19 26.33 24.59
C CYS A 338 16.42 26.95 23.44
N ASP A 339 15.84 28.12 23.67
CA ASP A 339 15.31 28.96 22.61
C ASP A 339 16.47 29.69 21.91
N PRO A 340 16.64 29.53 20.59
CA PRO A 340 17.78 30.09 19.86
C PRO A 340 17.81 31.61 19.85
N ILE A 341 16.70 32.30 20.16
CA ILE A 341 16.60 33.76 20.16
C ILE A 341 17.01 34.34 21.51
N THR A 342 16.65 33.67 22.60
CA THR A 342 16.76 34.25 23.96
C THR A 342 17.93 33.72 24.76
N ALA A 343 18.45 32.53 24.45
CA ALA A 343 19.53 31.91 25.21
C ALA A 343 20.91 32.43 24.76
N SER A 344 21.68 32.97 25.71
CA SER A 344 23.08 33.38 25.46
C SER A 344 24.07 32.21 25.44
N ALA A 345 23.71 31.08 26.05
CA ALA A 345 24.48 29.84 26.03
C ALA A 345 23.54 28.62 26.17
N PRO A 346 23.85 27.48 25.51
CA PRO A 346 23.05 26.27 25.65
C PRO A 346 23.19 25.69 27.06
N GLN A 347 22.06 25.48 27.72
CA GLN A 347 21.95 24.90 29.06
C GLN A 347 20.88 23.81 29.07
N PHE A 348 21.14 22.76 29.85
CA PHE A 348 20.14 21.73 30.08
C PHE A 348 18.99 22.27 30.93
N ALA A 349 17.78 21.78 30.67
CA ALA A 349 16.65 22.00 31.56
C ALA A 349 16.93 21.42 32.95
N GLN A 350 16.23 21.93 33.97
CA GLN A 350 16.37 21.43 35.33
C GLN A 350 15.63 20.07 35.46
N PHE A 351 16.40 18.99 35.50
CA PHE A 351 15.88 17.65 35.70
C PHE A 351 15.80 17.29 37.19
N MET A 352 14.68 16.71 37.58
CA MET A 352 14.29 16.29 38.92
C MET A 352 13.65 14.91 38.81
N ALA A 353 13.64 14.13 39.89
CA ALA A 353 13.11 12.76 39.86
C ALA A 353 11.69 12.66 39.30
N ARG A 354 10.88 13.70 39.51
CA ARG A 354 9.48 13.78 39.04
C ARG A 354 9.31 14.12 37.55
N ASN A 355 10.31 14.69 36.88
CA ASN A 355 10.20 15.15 35.48
C ASN A 355 11.21 14.46 34.53
N CYS A 356 11.74 13.30 34.94
CA CYS A 356 12.60 12.45 34.11
C CYS A 356 11.84 11.33 33.40
N SER A 357 10.61 11.62 32.93
CA SER A 357 9.91 10.75 32.00
C SER A 357 10.08 11.26 30.56
N TRP A 358 9.96 10.38 29.56
CA TRP A 358 10.07 10.80 28.16
C TRP A 358 9.08 11.91 27.80
N SER A 359 7.82 11.80 28.22
CA SER A 359 6.82 12.85 28.00
C SER A 359 7.23 14.19 28.62
N SER A 360 7.75 14.19 29.86
CA SER A 360 8.21 15.42 30.51
C SER A 360 9.41 16.03 29.79
N ILE A 361 10.36 15.20 29.35
CA ILE A 361 11.53 15.65 28.59
C ILE A 361 11.10 16.28 27.27
N PHE A 362 10.12 15.68 26.59
CA PHE A 362 9.61 16.17 25.31
C PHE A 362 8.97 17.55 25.43
N GLU A 363 8.22 17.82 26.50
CA GLU A 363 7.67 19.16 26.80
C GLU A 363 8.75 20.24 27.00
N MET A 364 9.95 19.83 27.44
CA MET A 364 11.08 20.73 27.64
C MET A 364 11.86 21.02 26.36
N VAL A 365 11.70 20.23 25.29
CA VAL A 365 12.39 20.43 24.01
C VAL A 365 11.85 21.68 23.31
N LYS A 366 12.75 22.60 22.96
CA LYS A 366 12.43 23.83 22.20
C LYS A 366 12.85 23.75 20.73
N GLN A 367 13.80 22.88 20.41
CA GLN A 367 14.31 22.70 19.04
C GLN A 367 14.25 21.23 18.60
N PRO A 368 13.07 20.72 18.18
CA PRO A 368 12.86 19.31 17.85
C PRO A 368 13.75 18.77 16.72
N HIS A 369 14.23 19.63 15.83
CA HIS A 369 15.09 19.21 14.71
C HIS A 369 16.45 18.66 15.18
N LEU A 370 16.92 19.05 16.37
CA LEU A 370 18.17 18.57 16.98
C LEU A 370 18.05 17.18 17.59
N LEU A 371 16.84 16.69 17.84
CA LEU A 371 16.59 15.38 18.43
C LEU A 371 17.16 14.26 17.57
N TRP A 372 17.09 14.41 16.25
CA TRP A 372 17.55 13.41 15.29
C TRP A 372 19.07 13.22 15.28
N ALA A 373 19.85 14.15 15.84
CA ALA A 373 21.29 13.92 16.01
C ALA A 373 21.56 12.81 17.05
N CYS A 374 20.67 12.66 18.03
CA CYS A 374 20.82 11.73 19.15
C CYS A 374 19.90 10.49 19.05
N TRP A 375 18.68 10.67 18.52
CA TRP A 375 17.61 9.67 18.55
C TRP A 375 17.18 9.22 17.16
N HIS A 376 18.04 9.37 16.14
CA HIS A 376 17.70 8.83 14.84
C HIS A 376 17.49 7.31 14.93
N PRO A 377 16.49 6.76 14.22
CA PRO A 377 16.39 5.32 14.08
C PRO A 377 17.68 4.79 13.44
N LEU A 378 17.97 3.52 13.70
CA LEU A 378 19.01 2.84 12.93
C LEU A 378 18.59 2.79 11.46
N ASN A 379 19.57 2.64 10.57
CA ASN A 379 19.27 2.40 9.17
C ASN A 379 18.50 1.07 9.04
N LEU A 380 17.62 0.95 8.04
CA LEU A 380 16.82 -0.27 7.85
C LEU A 380 17.68 -1.55 7.72
N GLY A 381 18.92 -1.43 7.24
CA GLY A 381 19.89 -2.52 7.16
C GLY A 381 20.66 -2.82 8.46
N GLU A 382 20.60 -1.94 9.47
CA GLU A 382 21.26 -2.12 10.77
C GLU A 382 20.37 -2.89 11.77
N TYR A 383 19.10 -3.13 11.44
CA TYR A 383 18.21 -4.00 12.22
C TYR A 383 18.40 -5.47 11.82
N HIS A 384 18.76 -6.31 12.78
CA HIS A 384 19.05 -7.74 12.56
C HIS A 384 17.80 -8.62 12.69
N SER A 385 16.69 -8.07 13.21
CA SER A 385 15.42 -8.77 13.35
C SER A 385 14.24 -7.80 13.43
N VAL A 386 13.04 -8.30 13.09
CA VAL A 386 11.77 -7.58 13.32
C VAL A 386 11.59 -7.24 14.81
N LYS A 387 12.01 -8.13 15.72
CA LYS A 387 11.95 -7.89 17.16
C LYS A 387 12.76 -6.66 17.55
N GLN A 388 13.97 -6.50 17.01
CA GLN A 388 14.81 -5.33 17.29
C GLN A 388 14.15 -4.04 16.78
N LEU A 389 13.58 -4.05 15.58
CA LEU A 389 12.85 -2.92 15.02
C LEU A 389 11.63 -2.57 15.89
N TRP A 390 10.87 -3.57 16.31
CA TRP A 390 9.68 -3.40 17.15
C TRP A 390 10.04 -2.85 18.54
N VAL A 391 11.09 -3.38 19.17
CA VAL A 391 11.60 -2.88 20.45
C VAL A 391 12.04 -1.42 20.31
N ALA A 392 12.81 -1.08 19.27
CA ALA A 392 13.20 0.32 19.01
C ALA A 392 11.97 1.23 18.81
N TRP A 393 10.92 0.74 18.16
CA TRP A 393 9.69 1.47 17.95
C TRP A 393 8.90 1.73 19.23
N HIS A 394 8.71 0.68 20.04
CA HIS A 394 7.76 0.68 21.16
C HIS A 394 8.40 0.97 22.53
N GLU A 395 9.63 0.52 22.73
CA GLU A 395 10.38 0.63 23.99
C GLU A 395 11.57 1.60 23.87
N GLY A 396 12.08 1.82 22.67
CA GLY A 396 13.29 2.60 22.41
C GLY A 396 14.53 1.71 22.23
N THR A 397 15.69 2.32 22.04
CA THR A 397 16.95 1.60 21.78
C THR A 397 17.87 1.71 22.98
N ILE A 398 18.31 0.57 23.51
CA ILE A 398 19.35 0.53 24.56
C ILE A 398 20.72 0.58 23.87
N ILE A 399 21.49 1.60 24.21
CA ILE A 399 22.90 1.77 23.81
C ILE A 399 23.73 1.25 24.99
N GLY A 400 24.36 0.08 24.81
CA GLY A 400 25.16 -0.57 25.86
C GLY A 400 26.21 0.36 26.45
N GLY A 401 26.26 0.49 27.77
CA GLY A 401 27.21 1.37 28.47
C GLY A 401 26.90 2.88 28.40
N VAL A 402 25.82 3.29 27.72
CA VAL A 402 25.41 4.69 27.62
C VAL A 402 24.06 4.91 28.28
N GLY A 403 23.00 4.25 27.79
CA GLY A 403 21.63 4.52 28.23
C GLY A 403 20.60 4.09 27.21
N GLN A 404 19.37 4.56 27.37
CA GLN A 404 18.22 4.25 26.53
C GLN A 404 17.73 5.49 25.79
N THR A 405 17.46 5.36 24.49
CA THR A 405 16.75 6.38 23.70
C THR A 405 15.23 6.21 23.85
N PRO A 406 14.40 7.24 23.62
CA PRO A 406 12.95 7.08 23.71
C PRO A 406 12.41 6.11 22.64
N PRO A 407 11.20 5.55 22.86
CA PRO A 407 10.41 4.90 21.82
C PRO A 407 10.21 5.82 20.60
N LEU A 408 10.49 5.31 19.40
CA LEU A 408 10.31 6.09 18.16
C LEU A 408 8.85 6.53 17.96
N GLN A 409 7.88 5.71 18.39
CA GLN A 409 6.46 6.06 18.29
C GLN A 409 6.10 7.32 19.07
N LEU A 410 6.77 7.59 20.21
CA LEU A 410 6.49 8.79 21.00
C LEU A 410 7.06 10.03 20.32
N ILE A 411 8.23 9.92 19.67
CA ILE A 411 8.82 11.01 18.88
C ILE A 411 7.90 11.34 17.70
N GLU A 412 7.40 10.32 16.99
CA GLU A 412 6.46 10.52 15.88
C GLU A 412 5.13 11.13 16.36
N GLN A 413 4.59 10.67 17.48
CA GLN A 413 3.35 11.22 18.03
C GLN A 413 3.44 12.71 18.35
N GLU A 414 4.55 13.15 18.95
CA GLU A 414 4.75 14.56 19.30
C GLU A 414 5.11 15.44 18.09
N TRP A 415 5.97 14.96 17.19
CA TRP A 415 6.57 15.81 16.15
C TRP A 415 6.38 15.32 14.71
N GLY A 416 5.88 14.11 14.48
CA GLY A 416 5.69 13.55 13.13
C GLY A 416 4.72 14.35 12.25
N GLY A 417 3.76 15.04 12.87
CA GLY A 417 2.83 15.94 12.19
C GLY A 417 3.33 17.38 12.00
N THR A 418 4.40 17.78 12.68
CA THR A 418 4.90 19.15 12.63
C THR A 418 5.63 19.38 11.29
N LYS A 419 4.90 19.89 10.30
CA LYS A 419 5.53 20.46 9.10
C LYS A 419 6.45 21.59 9.58
N ASN A 420 7.75 21.47 9.36
CA ASN A 420 8.72 22.54 9.62
C ASN A 420 8.34 23.77 8.78
N HIS A 421 7.48 24.63 9.32
CA HIS A 421 7.09 25.89 8.69
C HIS A 421 8.26 26.87 8.64
N SER A 422 9.27 26.68 9.50
CA SER A 422 10.47 27.50 9.61
C SER A 422 11.44 27.36 8.43
N THR A 423 11.50 26.21 7.75
CA THR A 423 12.44 26.03 6.62
C THR A 423 12.05 26.75 5.33
N HIS A 424 10.83 27.28 5.21
CA HIS A 424 10.39 27.98 4.01
C HIS A 424 10.39 29.51 4.13
N SER A 425 10.40 30.05 5.36
CA SER A 425 10.41 31.50 5.61
C SER A 425 11.78 32.15 5.35
N ASP A 426 12.89 31.43 5.55
CA ASP A 426 14.22 32.00 5.36
C ASP A 426 14.63 32.12 3.89
N LEU A 427 13.95 31.42 2.97
CA LEU A 427 14.15 31.55 1.52
C LEU A 427 13.36 32.71 0.90
N ALA A 428 12.38 33.28 1.62
CA ALA A 428 11.59 34.42 1.14
C ALA A 428 12.16 35.77 1.58
N ALA A 429 13.11 35.81 2.52
CA ALA A 429 13.73 37.03 3.02
C ALA A 429 15.03 37.42 2.30
N THR A 430 15.42 36.68 1.25
CA THR A 430 16.63 36.95 0.45
C THR A 430 16.37 37.16 -1.05
N GLN A 431 15.14 37.54 -1.42
CA GLN A 431 14.83 38.03 -2.77
C GLN A 431 14.41 39.49 -2.76
#